data_AF-A0A3S1HTI6-F1
#
_entry.id   AF-A0A3S1HTI6-F1
#
_cell.length_a   1.000
_cell.length_b   1.000
_cell.length_c   1.000
_cell.angle_alpha   90.00
_cell.angle_beta   90.00
_cell.angle_gamma   90.00
#
_symmetry.space_group_name_H-M   'P 1'
#
loop_
_entity.id
_entity.type
_entity.pdbx_description
1 polymer ?
#
loop_
_entity_poly.entity_id
_entity_poly.type
_entity_poly.pdbx_seq_one_letter_code
_entity_poly.pdbx_strand_id
1 'polypeptide(L)'
;MEVTPDVNLKITQLQDAVDRLEHKVDSQNTQLTQYINRKLKKTSEDEGDENEERGNWSGKLDFLLSCLGYAVGLGNVWRFPYYCYRNGGGAFFIPYCIMLAIVGIPIFFMELSLGQFSSCGPTTVWTFAPLFQ
;
A
#
# COMPACT_ATOMS: atom_id res chain seq x y z
N MET A 1 -41.85 -31.79 58.58
CA MET A 1 -41.13 -30.51 58.76
C MET A 1 -41.41 -29.70 57.50
N GLU A 2 -42.63 -29.17 57.39
CA GLU A 2 -43.04 -28.42 56.20
C GLU A 2 -42.44 -27.02 56.27
N VAL A 3 -41.69 -26.68 55.23
CA VAL A 3 -41.13 -25.34 55.03
C VAL A 3 -42.30 -24.38 54.76
N THR A 4 -42.36 -23.28 55.49
CA THR A 4 -43.43 -22.28 55.38
C THR A 4 -43.47 -21.66 53.97
N PRO A 5 -44.68 -21.40 53.41
CA PRO A 5 -44.87 -20.93 52.03
C PRO A 5 -44.12 -19.63 51.70
N ASP A 6 -43.83 -18.80 52.70
CA ASP A 6 -43.02 -17.57 52.57
C ASP A 6 -41.58 -17.81 52.09
N VAL A 7 -40.96 -18.94 52.45
CA VAL A 7 -39.56 -19.22 52.08
C VAL A 7 -39.45 -19.57 50.60
N ASN A 8 -40.39 -20.36 50.08
CA ASN A 8 -40.44 -20.70 48.66
C ASN A 8 -40.69 -19.48 47.78
N LEU A 9 -41.53 -18.55 48.23
CA LEU A 9 -41.79 -17.30 47.51
C LEU A 9 -40.52 -16.44 47.36
N LYS A 10 -39.71 -16.33 48.43
CA LYS A 10 -38.44 -15.61 48.38
C LYS A 10 -37.41 -16.31 47.47
N ILE A 11 -37.37 -17.64 47.48
CA ILE A 11 -36.50 -18.42 46.60
C ILE A 11 -36.87 -18.16 45.13
N THR A 12 -38.16 -18.18 44.78
CA THR A 12 -38.60 -17.90 43.40
C THR A 12 -38.28 -16.48 42.96
N GLN A 13 -38.45 -15.48 43.84
CA GLN A 13 -38.08 -14.09 43.53
C GLN A 13 -36.57 -13.90 43.35
N LEU A 14 -35.75 -14.61 44.14
CA LEU A 14 -34.29 -14.60 43.99
C LEU A 14 -33.86 -15.28 42.69
N GLN A 15 -34.47 -16.41 42.33
CA GLN A 15 -34.17 -17.10 41.07
C GLN A 15 -34.49 -16.22 39.86
N ASP A 16 -35.66 -15.59 39.87
CA ASP A 16 -36.10 -14.66 38.82
C ASP A 16 -35.24 -13.37 38.79
N ALA A 17 -34.70 -12.93 39.92
CA ALA A 17 -33.73 -11.83 39.96
C ALA A 17 -32.36 -12.23 39.38
N VAL A 18 -31.90 -13.46 39.61
CA VAL A 18 -30.65 -14.00 39.04
C VAL A 18 -30.79 -14.16 37.53
N ASP A 19 -31.88 -14.78 37.05
CA ASP A 19 -32.14 -14.95 35.61
C ASP A 19 -32.18 -13.60 34.87
N ARG A 20 -32.77 -12.56 35.51
CA ARG A 20 -32.76 -11.19 34.97
C ARG A 20 -31.37 -10.57 34.88
N LEU A 21 -30.46 -10.91 35.79
CA LEU A 21 -29.08 -10.41 35.77
C LEU A 21 -28.25 -11.13 34.71
N GLU A 22 -28.38 -12.44 34.60
CA GLU A 22 -27.71 -13.24 33.55
C GLU A 22 -28.10 -12.75 32.16
N HIS A 23 -29.39 -12.53 31.91
CA HIS A 23 -29.85 -11.98 30.63
C HIS A 23 -29.26 -10.58 30.32
N LYS A 24 -29.10 -9.71 31.33
CA LYS A 24 -28.46 -8.40 31.14
C LYS A 24 -26.97 -8.53 30.82
N VAL A 25 -26.27 -9.47 31.47
CA VAL A 25 -24.86 -9.77 31.21
C VAL A 25 -24.68 -10.34 29.79
N ASP A 26 -25.52 -11.27 29.37
CA ASP A 26 -25.47 -11.86 28.02
C ASP A 26 -25.77 -10.83 26.92
N SER A 27 -26.70 -9.93 27.17
CA SER A 27 -27.00 -8.82 26.25
C SER A 27 -25.79 -7.90 26.06
N GLN A 28 -25.04 -7.60 27.14
CA GLN A 28 -23.82 -6.79 27.05
C GLN A 28 -22.69 -7.53 26.33
N ASN A 29 -22.47 -8.81 26.64
CA ASN A 29 -21.45 -9.64 25.99
C ASN A 29 -21.69 -9.78 24.48
N THR A 30 -22.96 -9.93 24.08
CA THR A 30 -23.35 -9.99 22.67
C THR A 30 -23.02 -8.68 21.95
N GLN A 31 -23.34 -7.53 22.56
CA GLN A 31 -23.06 -6.22 21.98
C GLN A 31 -21.55 -5.94 21.89
N LEU A 32 -20.79 -6.29 22.92
CA LEU A 32 -19.33 -6.17 22.93
C LEU A 32 -18.70 -6.99 21.81
N THR A 33 -19.15 -8.24 21.64
CA THR A 33 -18.67 -9.13 20.59
C THR A 33 -18.99 -8.59 19.20
N GLN A 34 -20.18 -8.03 19.00
CA GLN A 34 -20.53 -7.40 17.72
C GLN A 34 -19.68 -6.16 17.45
N TYR A 35 -19.40 -5.34 18.46
CA TYR A 35 -18.52 -4.18 18.34
C TYR A 35 -17.10 -4.57 17.97
N ILE A 36 -16.52 -5.57 18.65
CA ILE A 36 -15.17 -6.06 18.38
C ILE A 36 -15.08 -6.58 16.94
N ASN A 37 -16.01 -7.42 16.51
CA ASN A 37 -16.03 -7.95 15.13
C ASN A 37 -16.14 -6.84 14.08
N ARG A 38 -17.00 -5.84 14.30
CA ARG A 38 -17.10 -4.68 13.39
C ARG A 38 -15.81 -3.86 13.36
N LYS A 39 -15.15 -3.66 14.50
CA LYS A 39 -13.90 -2.90 14.58
C LYS A 39 -12.75 -3.64 13.90
N LEU A 40 -12.66 -4.96 14.08
CA LEU A 40 -11.68 -5.81 13.39
C LEU A 40 -11.91 -5.80 11.88
N LYS A 41 -13.16 -5.99 11.43
CA LYS A 41 -13.50 -5.93 10.00
C LYS A 41 -13.15 -4.56 9.38
N LYS A 42 -13.45 -3.48 10.08
CA LYS A 42 -13.10 -2.13 9.63
C LYS A 42 -11.58 -1.91 9.57
N THR A 43 -10.82 -2.49 10.52
CA THR A 43 -9.34 -2.42 10.52
C THR A 43 -8.75 -3.21 9.35
N SER A 44 -9.34 -4.36 8.99
CA SER A 44 -8.87 -5.14 7.82
C SER A 44 -9.27 -4.55 6.47
N GLU A 45 -10.39 -3.80 6.39
CA GLU A 45 -10.83 -3.16 5.15
C GLU A 45 -10.14 -1.80 4.92
N ASP A 46 -9.68 -1.12 5.97
CA ASP A 46 -8.92 0.15 5.87
C ASP A 46 -7.45 -0.07 5.48
N GLU A 47 -6.96 -1.31 5.53
CA GLU A 47 -5.72 -1.75 4.84
C GLU A 47 -5.98 -2.19 3.39
N GLY A 48 -7.16 -1.88 2.84
CA GLY A 48 -7.48 -2.07 1.43
C GLY A 48 -6.60 -1.17 0.57
N ASP A 49 -5.81 -1.80 -0.29
CA ASP A 49 -4.89 -1.13 -1.19
C ASP A 49 -5.65 -0.14 -2.10
N GLU A 50 -5.33 1.16 -2.01
CA GLU A 50 -6.04 2.26 -2.68
C GLU A 50 -6.06 2.14 -4.23
N ASN A 51 -5.38 1.13 -4.79
CA ASN A 51 -5.12 0.92 -6.21
C ASN A 51 -5.34 -0.54 -6.68
N GLU A 52 -6.33 -1.27 -6.18
CA GLU A 52 -6.63 -2.66 -6.65
C GLU A 52 -6.83 -2.76 -8.18
N GLU A 53 -7.41 -1.75 -8.84
CA GLU A 53 -7.58 -1.75 -10.32
C GLU A 53 -6.27 -1.50 -11.09
N ARG A 54 -5.33 -0.75 -10.51
CA ARG A 54 -4.07 -0.37 -11.16
C ARG A 54 -2.95 -1.38 -10.89
N GLY A 55 -3.04 -2.09 -9.77
CA GLY A 55 -2.00 -3.00 -9.28
C GLY A 55 -0.82 -2.24 -8.68
N ASN A 56 -0.35 -2.69 -7.51
CA ASN A 56 0.85 -2.17 -6.88
C ASN A 56 2.08 -3.05 -7.15
N TRP A 57 3.25 -2.41 -7.05
CA TRP A 57 4.52 -3.13 -7.08
C TRP A 57 4.67 -3.97 -5.81
N SER A 58 5.03 -5.24 -5.96
CA SER A 58 5.26 -6.17 -4.85
C SER A 58 6.38 -5.69 -3.91
N GLY A 59 7.32 -4.88 -4.43
CA GLY A 59 8.29 -4.19 -3.59
C GLY A 59 9.07 -3.10 -4.34
N LYS A 60 9.70 -2.19 -3.56
CA LYS A 60 10.54 -1.11 -4.10
C LYS A 60 11.71 -1.63 -4.94
N LEU A 61 12.29 -2.77 -4.57
CA LEU A 61 13.37 -3.38 -5.33
C LEU A 61 12.88 -3.88 -6.70
N ASP A 62 11.71 -4.49 -6.78
CA ASP A 62 11.14 -4.98 -8.04
C ASP A 62 10.92 -3.83 -9.05
N PHE A 63 10.43 -2.70 -8.56
CA PHE A 63 10.33 -1.47 -9.33
C PHE A 63 11.71 -0.96 -9.79
N LEU A 64 12.69 -0.91 -8.89
CA LEU A 64 14.05 -0.46 -9.22
C LEU A 64 14.74 -1.37 -10.22
N LEU A 65 14.62 -2.70 -10.07
CA LEU A 65 15.16 -3.68 -11.01
C LEU A 65 14.49 -3.55 -12.39
N SER A 66 13.17 -3.32 -12.43
CA SER A 66 12.46 -3.06 -13.69
C SER A 66 12.96 -1.78 -14.38
N CYS A 67 13.17 -0.69 -13.63
CA CYS A 67 13.77 0.53 -14.15
C CYS A 67 15.22 0.33 -14.63
N LEU A 68 16.01 -0.46 -13.90
CA LEU A 68 17.39 -0.76 -14.27
C LEU A 68 17.45 -1.62 -15.53
N GLY A 69 16.54 -2.59 -15.67
CA GLY A 69 16.40 -3.41 -16.88
C GLY A 69 16.01 -2.59 -18.10
N TYR A 70 15.18 -1.56 -17.93
CA TYR A 70 14.89 -0.59 -18.97
C TYR A 70 16.11 0.27 -19.34
N ALA A 71 16.88 0.74 -18.35
CA ALA A 71 18.03 1.62 -18.58
C ALA A 71 19.27 0.89 -19.15
N VAL A 72 19.48 -0.38 -18.79
CA VAL A 72 20.63 -1.20 -19.21
C VAL A 72 20.23 -2.06 -20.41
N GLY A 73 20.18 -1.46 -21.60
CA GLY A 73 19.94 -2.18 -22.86
C GLY A 73 21.21 -2.84 -23.42
N LEU A 74 21.05 -3.94 -24.17
CA LEU A 74 22.14 -4.58 -24.95
C LEU A 74 22.89 -3.57 -25.83
N GLY A 75 22.19 -2.53 -26.30
CA GLY A 75 22.76 -1.42 -27.07
C GLY A 75 23.87 -0.65 -26.34
N ASN A 76 23.78 -0.50 -25.02
CA ASN A 76 24.83 0.17 -24.24
C ASN A 76 26.10 -0.68 -24.19
N VAL A 77 25.99 -2.02 -24.16
CA VAL A 77 27.14 -2.93 -24.04
C VAL A 77 28.00 -2.96 -25.31
N TRP A 78 27.41 -2.90 -26.51
CA TRP A 78 28.19 -2.93 -27.76
C TRP A 78 28.56 -1.54 -28.30
N ARG A 79 27.73 -0.52 -28.03
CA ARG A 79 27.95 0.84 -28.55
C ARG A 79 28.99 1.58 -27.72
N PHE A 80 28.97 1.41 -26.40
CA PHE A 80 29.91 2.08 -25.50
C PHE A 80 31.39 1.74 -25.80
N PRO A 81 31.79 0.47 -26.02
CA PRO A 81 33.17 0.13 -26.38
C PRO A 81 33.64 0.84 -27.65
N TYR A 82 32.77 0.94 -28.66
CA TYR A 82 33.10 1.60 -29.93
C TYR A 82 33.34 3.10 -29.76
N TYR A 83 32.46 3.80 -29.03
CA TYR A 83 32.61 5.25 -28.79
C TYR A 83 33.80 5.60 -27.91
N CYS A 84 34.05 4.82 -26.86
CA CYS A 84 35.21 5.02 -25.99
C CYS A 84 36.50 4.82 -26.78
N TYR A 85 36.62 3.76 -27.58
CA TYR A 85 37.85 3.47 -28.31
C TYR A 85 38.23 4.57 -29.33
N ARG A 86 37.24 5.17 -30.00
CA ARG A 86 37.47 6.21 -31.02
C ARG A 86 37.73 7.61 -30.43
N ASN A 87 37.25 7.90 -29.21
CA ASN A 87 37.32 9.23 -28.59
C ASN A 87 38.32 9.30 -27.41
N GLY A 88 39.42 8.55 -27.47
CA GLY A 88 40.49 8.61 -26.46
C GLY A 88 40.36 7.61 -25.31
N GLY A 89 39.68 6.48 -25.55
CA GLY A 89 39.56 5.37 -24.59
C GLY A 89 38.79 5.79 -23.33
N GLY A 90 39.47 5.66 -22.18
CA GLY A 90 38.91 6.02 -20.87
C GLY A 90 38.71 7.53 -20.65
N ALA A 91 39.35 8.41 -21.43
CA ALA A 91 39.19 9.85 -21.28
C ALA A 91 37.78 10.34 -21.66
N PHE A 92 37.08 9.61 -22.53
CA PHE A 92 35.69 9.86 -22.90
C PHE A 92 34.70 9.65 -21.73
N PHE A 93 35.11 8.93 -20.68
CA PHE A 93 34.26 8.67 -19.53
C PHE A 93 33.99 9.93 -18.69
N ILE A 94 34.94 10.87 -18.66
CA ILE A 94 34.83 12.12 -17.89
C ILE A 94 33.67 12.99 -18.39
N PRO A 95 33.62 13.42 -19.67
CA PRO A 95 32.48 14.19 -20.18
C PRO A 95 31.18 13.38 -20.18
N TYR A 96 31.24 12.06 -20.36
CA TYR A 96 30.08 11.18 -20.28
C TYR A 96 29.44 11.20 -18.89
N CYS A 97 30.23 11.02 -17.82
CA CYS A 97 29.74 11.08 -16.44
C CYS A 97 29.20 12.47 -16.07
N ILE A 98 29.84 13.54 -16.53
CA ILE A 98 29.39 14.91 -16.29
C ILE A 98 28.03 15.16 -16.96
N MET A 99 27.88 14.78 -18.24
CA MET A 99 26.60 14.89 -18.95
C MET A 99 25.52 13.99 -18.34
N LEU A 100 25.89 12.80 -17.88
CA LEU A 100 24.96 11.91 -17.18
C LEU A 100 24.51 12.50 -15.84
N ALA A 101 25.40 13.13 -15.08
CA ALA A 101 25.06 13.75 -13.81
C ALA A 101 24.21 15.02 -13.96
N ILE A 102 24.50 15.86 -14.96
CA ILE A 102 23.82 17.15 -15.16
C ILE A 102 22.52 16.99 -15.93
N VAL A 103 22.45 16.08 -16.91
CA VAL A 103 21.31 15.93 -17.80
C VAL A 103 20.58 14.62 -17.56
N GLY A 104 21.34 13.51 -17.47
CA GLY A 104 20.76 12.18 -17.29
C GLY A 104 19.98 12.03 -15.98
N ILE A 105 20.61 12.34 -14.84
CA ILE A 105 19.98 12.20 -13.51
C ILE A 105 18.75 13.12 -13.37
N PRO A 106 18.80 14.42 -13.73
CA PRO A 106 17.64 15.29 -13.57
C PRO A 106 16.46 14.92 -14.46
N ILE A 107 16.71 14.51 -15.72
CA ILE A 107 15.64 14.06 -16.62
C ILE A 107 15.03 12.76 -16.11
N PHE A 108 15.86 11.80 -15.69
CA PHE A 108 15.36 10.53 -15.13
C PHE A 108 14.54 10.75 -13.87
N PHE A 109 14.99 11.63 -12.98
CA PHE A 109 14.24 11.99 -11.78
C PHE A 109 12.92 12.68 -12.09
N MET A 110 12.90 13.60 -13.07
CA MET A 110 11.68 14.27 -13.51
C MET A 110 10.67 13.28 -14.07
N GLU A 111 11.10 12.36 -14.93
CA GLU A 111 10.25 11.32 -15.53
C GLU A 111 9.62 10.42 -14.47
N LEU A 112 10.43 9.93 -13.52
CA LEU A 112 9.94 9.10 -12.41
C LEU A 112 8.96 9.89 -11.53
N SER A 113 9.28 11.14 -11.21
CA SER A 113 8.43 11.99 -10.37
C SER A 113 7.08 12.25 -11.04
N LEU A 114 7.07 12.52 -12.35
CA LEU A 114 5.83 12.70 -13.13
C LEU A 114 5.00 11.43 -13.19
N GLY A 115 5.63 10.27 -13.36
CA GLY A 115 4.95 8.98 -13.39
C GLY A 115 4.33 8.60 -12.03
N GLN A 116 5.04 8.87 -10.93
CA GLN A 116 4.52 8.63 -9.58
C GLN A 116 3.43 9.64 -9.21
N PHE A 117 3.63 10.92 -9.49
CA PHE A 117 2.68 11.99 -9.17
C PHE A 117 1.38 11.88 -9.96
N SER A 118 1.46 11.70 -11.27
CA SER A 118 0.27 11.66 -12.13
C SER A 118 -0.48 10.35 -11.98
N SER A 119 0.20 9.28 -11.55
CA SER A 119 -0.40 7.97 -11.35
C SER A 119 -1.19 7.43 -12.56
N CYS A 120 -0.86 7.94 -13.74
CA CYS A 120 -1.60 7.85 -14.99
C CYS A 120 -0.66 7.45 -16.12
N GLY A 121 -1.21 6.89 -17.19
CA GLY A 121 -0.45 6.47 -18.37
C GLY A 121 0.24 7.63 -19.10
N PRO A 122 1.29 7.36 -19.89
CA PRO A 122 2.09 8.40 -20.54
C PRO A 122 1.30 9.31 -21.49
N THR A 123 0.16 8.88 -22.01
CA THR A 123 -0.72 9.70 -22.85
C THR A 123 -1.62 10.64 -22.05
N THR A 124 -2.08 10.23 -20.86
CA THR A 124 -2.95 11.04 -19.99
C THR A 124 -2.17 12.04 -19.16
N VAL A 125 -0.87 11.81 -18.92
CA VAL A 125 0.00 12.80 -18.26
C VAL A 125 0.02 14.12 -19.02
N TRP A 126 0.06 14.13 -20.35
CA TRP A 126 0.13 15.37 -21.16
C TRP A 126 -1.15 16.20 -21.20
N THR A 127 -2.22 15.79 -20.50
CA THR A 127 -3.49 16.54 -20.43
C THR A 127 -3.30 17.94 -19.82
N PHE A 128 -2.27 18.17 -19.00
CA PHE A 128 -1.95 19.51 -18.47
C PHE A 128 -1.41 20.47 -19.54
N ALA A 129 -0.92 19.95 -20.67
CA ALA A 129 -0.40 20.73 -21.78
C ALA A 129 -0.95 20.17 -23.12
N PRO A 130 -2.18 20.55 -23.52
CA PRO A 130 -2.85 20.01 -24.71
C PRO A 130 -2.15 20.34 -26.04
N LEU A 131 -1.05 21.11 -26.01
CA LEU A 131 -0.18 21.36 -27.17
C LEU A 131 0.66 20.13 -27.56
N PHE A 132 0.92 19.22 -26.62
CA PHE A 132 1.79 18.04 -26.82
C PHE A 132 1.01 16.72 -26.97
N GLN A 133 -0.32 16.78 -27.06
CA GLN A 133 -1.21 15.65 -27.31
C GLN A 133 -1.44 15.47 -28.82
#